data_AF-A0A3P8BPZ5-F1
#
_entry.id   AF-A0A3P8BPZ5-F1
#
_cell.length_a   1.000
_cell.length_b   1.000
_cell.length_c   1.000
_cell.angle_alpha   90.00
_cell.angle_beta   90.00
_cell.angle_gamma   90.00
#
_symmetry.space_group_name_H-M   'P 1'
#
loop_
_entity.id
_entity.type
_entity.pdbx_description
1 polymer ?
#
loop_
_entity_poly.entity_id
_entity_poly.type
_entity_poly.pdbx_seq_one_letter_code
_entity_poly.pdbx_strand_id
1 'polypeptide(L)' 'MWERTNQLPAEEEIRKRRWKWIGHTLRKSSNCITRQALTWNPVGKRKRGRPKNTLRRIIEDNRSRYEKDE' A
#
# COMPACT_ATOMS: atom_id res chain seq x y z
N MET A 1 17.12 9.19 -20.75
CA MET A 1 16.97 7.71 -20.89
C MET A 1 15.79 7.16 -20.05
N TRP A 2 14.71 7.91 -19.83
CA TRP A 2 13.46 7.41 -19.21
C TRP A 2 12.22 7.73 -20.07
N GLU A 3 12.32 8.77 -20.92
CA GLU A 3 11.26 9.27 -21.81
C GLU A 3 10.83 8.31 -22.93
N ARG A 4 11.51 7.16 -23.13
CA ARG A 4 11.26 6.23 -24.24
C ARG A 4 10.71 4.87 -23.84
N THR A 5 10.62 4.58 -22.55
CA THR A 5 9.95 3.37 -22.08
C THR A 5 8.48 3.71 -21.86
N ASN A 6 7.58 3.15 -22.68
CA ASN A 6 6.12 3.15 -22.49
C ASN A 6 5.68 2.41 -21.20
N GLN A 7 6.51 2.44 -20.15
CA GLN A 7 6.25 1.83 -18.87
C GLN A 7 5.30 2.74 -18.11
N LEU A 8 4.11 2.22 -17.82
CA LEU A 8 3.19 2.88 -16.90
C LEU A 8 3.91 3.05 -15.56
N PRO A 9 3.78 4.22 -14.90
CA PRO A 9 4.31 4.40 -13.57
C PRO A 9 3.86 3.24 -12.67
N ALA A 10 4.77 2.68 -11.88
CA ALA A 10 4.48 1.52 -11.04
C ALA A 10 3.24 1.77 -10.14
N GLU A 11 3.02 3.01 -9.73
CA GLU A 11 1.84 3.45 -8.97
C GLU A 11 0.53 3.24 -9.73
N GLU A 12 0.50 3.54 -11.04
CA GLU A 12 -0.69 3.34 -11.87
C GLU A 12 -1.00 1.86 -12.06
N GLU A 13 0.03 1.03 -12.23
CA GLU A 13 -0.14 -0.41 -12.34
C GLU A 13 -0.65 -1.02 -11.02
N ILE A 14 -0.08 -0.59 -9.89
CA ILE A 14 -0.54 -0.98 -8.56
C ILE A 14 -2.01 -0.56 -8.34
N ARG A 15 -2.38 0.65 -8.75
CA ARG A 15 -3.77 1.15 -8.67
C ARG A 15 -4.72 0.30 -9.50
N LYS A 16 -4.39 0.02 -10.78
CA LYS A 16 -5.20 -0.83 -11.67
C LYS A 16 -5.37 -2.23 -11.10
N ARG A 17 -4.30 -2.85 -10.60
CA ARG A 17 -4.35 -4.19 -9.97
C ARG A 17 -5.22 -4.21 -8.71
N ARG A 18 -5.12 -3.18 -7.86
CA ARG A 18 -5.97 -3.04 -6.66
C ARG A 18 -7.45 -2.94 -7.01
N TRP A 19 -7.84 -2.08 -7.96
CA TRP A 19 -9.24 -1.96 -8.38
C TRP A 19 -9.79 -3.24 -9.00
N LYS A 20 -8.99 -3.92 -9.82
CA LYS A 20 -9.36 -5.23 -10.39
C LYS A 20 -9.60 -6.28 -9.30
N TRP A 21 -8.75 -6.31 -8.27
CA TRP A 21 -8.88 -7.22 -7.15
C TRP A 21 -10.12 -6.92 -6.29
N ILE A 22 -10.39 -5.64 -5.97
CA ILE A 22 -11.58 -5.22 -5.23
C ILE A 22 -12.86 -5.64 -5.98
N GLY A 23 -12.91 -5.39 -7.29
CA GLY A 23 -14.05 -5.80 -8.12
C GLY A 23 -14.25 -7.32 -8.15
N HIS A 24 -13.17 -8.11 -8.18
CA HIS A 24 -13.27 -9.58 -8.12
C HIS A 24 -13.81 -10.06 -6.77
N THR A 25 -13.32 -9.50 -5.67
CA THR A 25 -13.74 -9.85 -4.31
C THR A 25 -15.19 -9.46 -4.06
N LEU A 26 -15.65 -8.30 -4.56
CA LEU A 26 -17.05 -7.86 -4.42
C LEU A 26 -18.04 -8.71 -5.22
N ARG A 27 -17.61 -9.42 -6.28
CA ARG A 27 -18.46 -10.39 -7.00
C ARG A 27 -18.66 -11.71 -6.24
N LYS A 28 -17.85 -12.01 -5.22
CA LYS A 28 -18.03 -13.19 -4.36
C LYS A 28 -19.26 -13.01 -3.44
N SER A 29 -19.79 -14.12 -2.95
CA SER A 29 -20.93 -14.11 -2.02
C SER A 29 -20.64 -13.29 -0.75
N SER A 30 -21.68 -12.76 -0.10
CA SER A 30 -21.58 -11.99 1.15
C SER A 30 -20.88 -12.74 2.27
N ASN A 31 -21.02 -14.07 2.30
CA ASN A 31 -20.42 -14.93 3.31
C ASN A 31 -18.95 -15.28 3.01
N CYS A 32 -18.40 -14.84 1.88
CA CYS A 32 -17.01 -15.11 1.54
C CYS A 32 -16.08 -14.32 2.47
N ILE A 33 -15.16 -15.03 3.13
CA ILE A 33 -14.19 -14.45 4.09
C ILE A 33 -13.42 -13.26 3.48
N THR A 34 -13.08 -13.34 2.18
CA THR A 34 -12.36 -12.25 1.49
C THR A 34 -13.21 -10.98 1.35
N ARG A 35 -14.53 -11.11 1.19
CA ARG A 35 -15.46 -9.98 1.14
C ARG A 35 -15.72 -9.40 2.54
N GLN A 36 -15.80 -10.24 3.56
CA GLN A 36 -15.88 -9.78 4.96
C GLN A 36 -14.59 -9.08 5.41
N ALA A 37 -13.43 -9.55 4.95
CA ALA A 37 -12.13 -8.93 5.23
C ALA A 37 -12.01 -7.52 4.63
N LEU A 38 -12.70 -7.22 3.52
CA LEU A 38 -12.73 -5.86 2.95
C LEU A 38 -13.40 -4.85 3.88
N THR A 39 -14.43 -5.28 4.62
CA THR A 39 -15.17 -4.43 5.57
C THR A 39 -14.60 -4.48 6.99
N TRP A 40 -13.62 -5.37 7.24
CA TRP A 40 -13.02 -5.54 8.54
C TRP A 40 -12.13 -4.34 8.88
N ASN A 41 -12.64 -3.44 9.70
CA ASN A 41 -11.81 -2.47 10.40
C ASN A 41 -11.31 -3.13 11.70
N PRO A 42 -10.01 -3.47 11.83
CA PRO A 42 -9.51 -4.10 13.04
C PRO A 42 -9.59 -3.11 14.19
N VAL A 43 -10.63 -3.24 15.01
CA VAL A 43 -10.77 -2.49 16.25
C VAL A 43 -9.71 -3.03 17.22
N GLY A 44 -8.55 -2.39 17.22
CA GLY A 44 -7.43 -2.79 18.06
C GLY A 44 -6.39 -1.69 18.17
N LYS A 45 -6.01 -1.35 19.41
CA LYS A 45 -4.83 -0.50 19.64
C LYS A 45 -3.60 -1.28 19.20
N ARG A 46 -2.62 -0.61 18.56
CA ARG A 46 -1.30 -1.20 18.28
C ARG A 46 -0.76 -1.83 19.57
N LYS A 47 -0.22 -3.06 19.50
CA LYS A 47 0.44 -3.70 20.66
C LYS A 47 1.51 -2.75 21.21
N ARG A 48 1.50 -2.53 22.54
CA ARG A 48 2.58 -1.79 23.22
C ARG A 48 3.91 -2.48 22.87
N GLY A 49 4.90 -1.70 22.42
CA GLY A 49 6.20 -2.20 21.96
C GLY A 49 6.38 -2.30 20.44
N ARG A 50 5.32 -2.16 19.62
CA ARG A 50 5.51 -2.09 18.16
C ARG A 50 6.02 -0.69 17.77
N PRO A 51 7.16 -0.58 17.07
CA PRO A 51 7.70 0.71 16.64
C PRO A 51 6.69 1.52 15.82
N LYS A 52 6.57 2.82 16.12
CA LYS A 52 5.67 3.76 15.43
C LYS A 52 6.06 3.94 13.95
N ASN A 53 7.36 3.87 13.67
CA ASN A 53 7.94 4.04 12.34
C ASN A 53 8.47 2.69 11.85
N THR A 54 8.16 2.36 10.60
CA THR A 54 8.73 1.20 9.90
C THR A 54 10.14 1.54 9.42
N LEU A 55 11.05 0.57 9.35
CA LEU A 55 12.42 0.77 8.81
C LEU A 55 12.41 1.51 7.47
N ARG A 56 11.49 1.14 6.57
CA ARG A 56 11.31 1.83 5.28
C ARG A 56 11.09 3.34 5.43
N ARG A 57 10.27 3.75 6.40
CA ARG A 57 9.91 5.14 6.65
C ARG A 57 11.09 5.92 7.25
N ILE A 58 11.91 5.24 8.05
CA ILE A 58 13.15 5.79 8.60
C ILE A 58 14.18 5.99 7.48
N ILE A 59 14.31 5.02 6.57
CA ILE A 59 15.24 5.11 5.42
C ILE A 59 14.80 6.21 4.45
N GLU A 60 13.51 6.31 4.13
CA GLU A 60 12.95 7.40 3.31
C GLU A 60 13.17 8.77 3.96
N ASP A 61 12.92 8.90 5.27
CA ASP A 61 13.15 10.17 5.99
C ASP A 61 14.64 10.56 6.00
N ASN A 62 15.53 9.60 6.28
CA ASN A 62 16.98 9.82 6.22
C ASN A 62 17.43 10.24 4.82
N ARG A 63 16.97 9.56 3.76
CA ARG A 63 17.26 9.95 2.37
C ARG A 63 16.84 11.39 2.09
N SER A 64 15.63 11.76 2.51
CA SER A 64 15.08 13.11 2.29
C SER A 64 15.78 14.21 3.08
N ARG A 65 16.53 13.88 4.13
CA ARG A 65 17.36 14.84 4.88
C ARG A 65 18.66 15.11 4.13
N TYR A 66 19.35 14.07 3.68
CA TYR A 66 20.59 14.23 2.91
C TYR A 66 20.36 14.95 1.57
N GLU A 67 19.23 14.74 0.92
CA GLU A 67 18.86 15.39 -0.37
C GLU A 67 18.47 16.88 -0.21
N LYS A 68 18.36 17.39 1.02
CA LYS A 68 18.13 18.82 1.32
C LYS A 68 19.37 19.56 1.80
N ASP A 69 20.39 18.82 2.22
CA ASP A 69 21.67 19.35 2.67
C ASP A 69 22.68 19.50 1.50
N GLU A 70 22.26 19.12 0.29
CA GLU A 70 22.93 19.33 -1.02
C GLU A 70 22.19 20.39 -1.84
#